data_AF-A0A9P5N1T7-F1
#
_entry.id   AF-A0A9P5N1T7-F1
#
_cell.length_a   1.000
_cell.length_b   1.000
_cell.length_c   1.000
_cell.angle_alpha   90.00
_cell.angle_beta   90.00
_cell.angle_gamma   90.00
#
_symmetry.space_group_name_H-M   'P 1'
#
loop_
_entity.id
_entity.type
_entity.pdbx_description
1 polymer ?
#
loop_
_entity_poly.entity_id
_entity_poly.type
_entity_poly.pdbx_seq_one_letter_code
_entity_poly.pdbx_strand_id
1 'polypeptide(L)'
;MINHIPDEVLLEIFDSYRQAIDSYDHQWRKRHMWISLTHVCRKWRAVVFASASRLDLGITVGPEKPDHIKTILSGPLPISIDYRHMYKNITDSALWRIHAALRHHDRVREISFEGTGANFDKFIKATNCPFPSLESLVLHFRYCYESKLPDTFLRGPNLSDLHLRRLGLKHVSLTSISGFLLSATALADLSLVIDTAFNPSSETSLLACLQGMPSLCHLNLTISSESPSQPSIPKDIVLLSKLIRFRYGGHSVFLDTLMAGLSAPSLNYVGIRLSDEIWPPSVHLPRFINEMKERYHAVHVYFKNRGFRLLLLTRSECINQHMPGVKLGPFLRRSSDSTIRMSCALSMKFTTVEELRLAFDNTDDDLSENFIAWRTFLQQFPSLKTIETDDADNYSIARILDQDHGNPHELSFLPVLEEIDLGQQPFHESQRGPELAAFESFVSARQQAGRPVKVFFSR
;
A
#
# COMPACT_ATOMS: atom_id res chain seq x y z
N MET A 1 34.24 31.23 3.89
CA MET A 1 34.52 29.80 3.63
C MET A 1 33.47 29.12 2.75
N ILE A 2 32.17 29.29 3.00
CA ILE A 2 31.09 28.64 2.21
C ILE A 2 31.11 28.97 0.70
N ASN A 3 31.59 30.15 0.29
CA ASN A 3 31.63 30.54 -1.13
C ASN A 3 32.66 29.75 -1.97
N HIS A 4 33.61 29.07 -1.34
CA HIS A 4 34.64 28.27 -2.02
C HIS A 4 34.25 26.81 -2.24
N ILE A 5 33.09 26.37 -1.76
CA ILE A 5 32.60 25.00 -1.97
C ILE A 5 32.23 24.83 -3.46
N PRO A 6 32.73 23.80 -4.17
CA PRO A 6 32.35 23.52 -5.56
C PRO A 6 30.84 23.31 -5.74
N ASP A 7 30.32 23.59 -6.93
CA ASP A 7 28.88 23.53 -7.21
C ASP A 7 28.33 22.11 -7.10
N GLU A 8 29.13 21.11 -7.46
CA GLU A 8 28.80 19.69 -7.34
C GLU A 8 28.62 19.29 -5.87
N VAL A 9 29.51 19.77 -4.99
CA VAL A 9 29.42 19.51 -3.55
C VAL A 9 28.20 20.21 -2.94
N LEU A 10 27.90 21.44 -3.36
CA LEU A 10 26.67 22.12 -2.96
C LEU A 10 25.43 21.34 -3.40
N LEU A 11 25.45 20.78 -4.61
CA LEU A 11 24.34 19.99 -5.15
C LEU A 11 24.12 18.69 -4.35
N GLU A 12 25.18 17.98 -3.97
CA GLU A 12 25.07 16.81 -3.09
C GLU A 12 24.55 17.18 -1.69
N ILE A 13 24.98 18.34 -1.14
CA ILE A 13 24.47 18.85 0.13
C ILE A 13 22.96 19.14 0.01
N PHE A 14 22.54 19.80 -1.07
CA PHE A 14 21.12 20.13 -1.29
C PHE A 14 20.27 18.88 -1.45
N ASP A 15 20.76 17.88 -2.19
CA ASP A 15 20.04 16.63 -2.35
C ASP A 15 19.97 15.84 -1.04
N SER A 16 21.07 15.78 -0.28
CA SER A 16 21.09 15.16 1.05
C SER A 16 20.12 15.86 2.01
N TYR A 17 20.10 17.18 2.01
CA TYR A 17 19.18 17.98 2.83
C TYR A 17 17.72 17.73 2.44
N ARG A 18 17.42 17.62 1.14
CA ARG A 18 16.10 17.25 0.61
C ARG A 18 15.67 15.85 1.05
N GLN A 19 16.59 14.88 1.06
CA GLN A 19 16.33 13.51 1.49
C GLN A 19 16.16 13.38 3.02
N ALA A 20 16.83 14.23 3.80
CA ALA A 20 16.76 14.23 5.25
C ALA A 20 15.45 14.81 5.81
N ILE A 21 14.66 15.54 5.00
CA ILE A 21 13.32 15.94 5.42
C ILE A 21 12.47 14.68 5.56
N ASP A 22 11.99 14.45 6.78
CA ASP A 22 11.08 13.35 7.04
C ASP A 22 9.84 13.43 6.14
N SER A 23 9.41 12.27 5.65
CA SER A 23 8.18 12.09 4.88
C SER A 23 6.91 12.58 5.59
N TYR A 24 6.94 12.70 6.93
CA TYR A 24 5.86 13.30 7.74
C TYR A 24 5.84 14.80 7.73
N ASP A 25 6.97 15.44 7.42
CA ASP A 25 6.99 16.87 7.32
C ASP A 25 6.10 17.26 6.13
N HIS A 26 5.16 18.19 6.37
CA HIS A 26 4.10 18.51 5.43
C HIS A 26 4.66 18.61 4.00
N GLN A 27 4.01 17.97 3.00
CA GLN A 27 4.42 18.00 1.58
C GLN A 27 4.80 19.41 1.10
N TRP A 28 4.20 20.43 1.73
CA TRP A 28 4.60 21.82 1.67
C TRP A 28 6.10 22.07 1.88
N ARG A 29 6.71 21.65 2.99
CA ARG A 29 8.14 21.88 3.27
C ARG A 29 9.03 21.19 2.26
N LYS A 30 8.71 19.96 1.84
CA LYS A 30 9.45 19.29 0.76
C LYS A 30 9.39 20.10 -0.54
N ARG A 31 8.22 20.63 -0.89
CA ARG A 31 8.03 21.44 -2.12
C ARG A 31 8.63 22.84 -2.05
N HIS A 32 8.80 23.42 -0.86
CA HIS A 32 9.23 24.82 -0.69
C HIS A 32 10.59 24.97 -0.02
N MET A 33 11.24 23.88 0.37
CA MET A 33 12.56 23.92 1.02
C MET A 33 13.59 24.69 0.19
N TRP A 34 13.53 24.56 -1.13
CA TRP A 34 14.46 25.24 -2.03
C TRP A 34 14.39 26.77 -1.90
N ILE A 35 13.26 27.34 -1.47
CA ILE A 35 13.14 28.78 -1.21
C ILE A 35 14.21 29.18 -0.19
N SER A 36 14.29 28.48 0.94
CA SER A 36 15.32 28.72 1.96
C SER A 36 16.74 28.63 1.39
N LEU A 37 17.02 27.63 0.54
CA LEU A 37 18.33 27.48 -0.12
C LEU A 37 18.65 28.65 -1.06
N THR A 38 17.66 29.15 -1.81
CA THR A 38 17.85 30.29 -2.71
C THR A 38 18.02 31.62 -1.98
N HIS A 39 17.69 31.71 -0.69
CA HIS A 39 17.87 32.93 0.12
C HIS A 39 19.23 32.99 0.84
N VAL A 40 20.02 31.92 0.86
CA VAL A 40 21.33 31.90 1.53
C VAL A 40 22.32 32.86 0.86
N CYS A 41 22.61 32.67 -0.43
CA CYS A 41 23.46 33.57 -1.20
C CYS A 41 23.20 33.44 -2.71
N ARG A 42 23.79 34.34 -3.52
CA ARG A 42 23.64 34.33 -4.99
C ARG A 42 24.15 33.03 -5.63
N LYS A 43 25.26 32.47 -5.12
CA LYS A 43 25.84 31.22 -5.62
C LYS A 43 24.89 30.05 -5.42
N TRP A 44 24.35 29.88 -4.22
CA TRP A 44 23.41 28.80 -3.90
C TRP A 44 22.16 28.89 -4.77
N ARG A 45 21.62 30.10 -4.93
CA ARG A 45 20.49 30.36 -5.83
C ARG A 45 20.79 29.91 -7.27
N ALA A 46 21.96 30.23 -7.80
CA ALA A 46 22.36 29.83 -9.15
C ALA A 46 22.45 28.30 -9.29
N VAL A 47 23.10 27.62 -8.34
CA VAL A 47 23.23 26.14 -8.34
C VAL A 47 21.86 25.46 -8.24
N VAL A 48 21.00 25.95 -7.36
CA VAL A 48 19.62 25.44 -7.17
C VAL A 48 18.84 25.54 -8.49
N PHE A 49 18.84 26.69 -9.15
CA PHE A 49 18.11 26.87 -10.40
C PHE A 49 18.72 26.14 -11.60
N ALA A 50 20.05 26.06 -11.68
CA ALA A 50 20.72 25.27 -12.73
C ALA A 50 20.44 23.76 -12.59
N SER A 51 20.13 23.31 -11.37
CA SER A 51 19.91 21.89 -11.04
C SER A 51 18.45 21.57 -10.72
N ALA A 52 17.50 22.37 -11.23
CA ALA A 52 16.09 22.28 -10.88
C ALA A 52 15.52 20.87 -11.08
N SER A 53 15.84 20.20 -12.19
CA SER A 53 15.37 18.84 -12.47
C SER A 53 15.91 17.80 -11.48
N ARG A 54 17.20 17.90 -11.11
CA ARG A 54 17.86 16.97 -10.18
C ARG A 54 17.35 17.13 -8.75
N LEU A 55 17.08 18.37 -8.35
CA LEU A 55 16.58 18.73 -7.03
C LEU A 55 15.06 18.61 -6.91
N ASP A 56 14.37 18.16 -7.95
CA ASP A 56 12.91 18.04 -7.99
C ASP A 56 12.20 19.39 -7.71
N LEU A 57 12.76 20.46 -8.27
CA LEU A 57 12.22 21.81 -8.15
C LEU A 57 11.19 22.05 -9.24
N GLY A 58 10.07 22.64 -8.84
CA GLY A 58 9.02 23.00 -9.78
C GLY A 58 8.11 24.09 -9.25
N ILE A 59 7.43 24.74 -10.18
CA ILE A 59 6.33 25.65 -9.91
C ILE A 59 5.09 24.80 -9.70
N THR A 60 4.51 24.84 -8.50
CA THR A 60 3.21 24.19 -8.26
C THR A 60 2.08 25.16 -8.58
N VAL A 61 1.23 24.81 -9.54
CA VAL A 61 0.00 25.53 -9.88
C VAL A 61 -1.17 24.79 -9.24
N GLY A 62 -1.83 25.42 -8.26
CA GLY A 62 -2.91 24.79 -7.50
C GLY A 62 -4.10 25.72 -7.18
N PRO A 63 -5.01 25.29 -6.29
CA PRO A 63 -6.19 26.05 -5.86
C PRO A 63 -5.86 27.46 -5.38
N GLU A 64 -4.77 27.56 -4.62
CA GLU A 64 -4.36 28.77 -3.90
C GLU A 64 -3.80 29.79 -4.88
N LYS A 65 -4.12 31.07 -4.65
CA LYS A 65 -3.96 32.15 -5.61
C LYS A 65 -2.59 32.81 -5.45
N PRO A 66 -1.67 32.67 -6.41
CA PRO A 66 -0.70 33.72 -6.64
C PRO A 66 -1.28 34.71 -7.65
N ASP A 67 -1.49 35.96 -7.23
CA ASP A 67 -1.85 37.08 -8.12
C ASP A 67 -0.82 37.28 -9.25
N HIS A 68 0.36 36.66 -9.12
CA HIS A 68 1.50 36.76 -10.02
C HIS A 68 1.79 35.49 -10.82
N ILE A 69 0.81 34.60 -11.03
CA ILE A 69 1.04 33.33 -11.75
C ILE A 69 1.69 33.52 -13.13
N LYS A 70 1.33 34.59 -13.87
CA LYS A 70 1.92 34.89 -15.18
C LYS A 70 3.43 35.11 -15.08
N THR A 71 3.87 35.84 -14.07
CA THR A 71 5.29 36.12 -13.81
C THR A 71 6.04 34.89 -13.34
N ILE A 72 5.38 34.01 -12.60
CA ILE A 72 5.99 32.76 -12.14
C ILE A 72 6.16 31.78 -13.32
N LEU A 73 5.14 31.67 -14.18
CA LEU A 73 5.16 30.74 -15.32
C LEU A 73 6.14 31.14 -16.44
N SER A 74 6.62 32.39 -16.50
CA SER A 74 7.60 32.80 -17.51
C SER A 74 9.03 32.30 -17.26
N GLY A 75 9.34 31.78 -16.06
CA GLY A 75 10.65 31.19 -15.75
C GLY A 75 10.88 29.84 -16.43
N PRO A 76 12.09 29.27 -16.38
CA PRO A 76 12.43 27.99 -17.02
C PRO A 76 12.09 26.75 -16.17
N LEU A 77 11.52 26.92 -14.98
CA LEU A 77 11.32 25.82 -14.04
C LEU A 77 10.25 24.82 -14.52
N PRO A 78 10.38 23.53 -14.20
CA PRO A 78 9.32 22.54 -14.38
C PRO A 78 8.01 22.98 -13.72
N ILE A 79 6.89 22.50 -14.24
CA ILE A 79 5.55 22.84 -13.75
C ILE A 79 4.86 21.59 -13.24
N SER A 80 4.34 21.66 -12.03
CA SER A 80 3.42 20.67 -11.44
C SER A 80 2.04 21.29 -11.30
N ILE A 81 1.03 20.69 -11.91
CA ILE A 81 -0.37 21.12 -11.77
C ILE A 81 -1.01 20.24 -10.68
N ASP A 82 -1.39 20.81 -9.53
CA ASP A 82 -1.95 20.07 -8.40
C ASP A 82 -3.29 20.65 -7.95
N TYR A 83 -4.38 20.04 -8.43
CA TYR A 83 -5.76 20.38 -8.13
C TYR A 83 -6.48 19.20 -7.44
N ARG A 84 -5.78 18.48 -6.56
CA ARG A 84 -6.39 17.46 -5.69
C ARG A 84 -7.27 18.10 -4.60
N HIS A 85 -8.20 17.31 -4.03
CA HIS A 85 -9.01 17.70 -2.86
C HIS A 85 -9.95 18.88 -3.09
N MET A 86 -10.29 19.17 -4.35
CA MET A 86 -11.26 20.21 -4.68
C MET A 86 -12.67 19.69 -4.44
N TYR A 87 -13.20 19.84 -3.22
CA TYR A 87 -14.57 19.44 -2.87
C TYR A 87 -15.65 20.13 -3.72
N LYS A 88 -15.34 21.30 -4.30
CA LYS A 88 -16.25 22.14 -5.08
C LYS A 88 -15.90 22.12 -6.57
N ASN A 89 -16.84 22.60 -7.39
CA ASN A 89 -16.59 22.84 -8.81
C ASN A 89 -15.40 23.78 -9.01
N ILE A 90 -14.61 23.50 -10.05
CA ILE A 90 -13.48 24.34 -10.43
C ILE A 90 -14.02 25.70 -10.86
N THR A 91 -13.56 26.74 -10.18
CA THR A 91 -13.88 28.13 -10.55
C THR A 91 -13.24 28.49 -11.89
N ASP A 92 -13.81 29.43 -12.64
CA ASP A 92 -13.23 29.89 -13.90
C ASP A 92 -11.80 30.43 -13.73
N SER A 93 -11.51 31.05 -12.58
CA SER A 93 -10.15 31.48 -12.22
C SER A 93 -9.18 30.31 -12.03
N ALA A 94 -9.62 29.21 -11.42
CA ALA A 94 -8.80 27.99 -11.31
C ALA A 94 -8.58 27.35 -12.69
N LEU A 95 -9.62 27.26 -13.50
CA LEU A 95 -9.51 26.72 -14.86
C LEU A 95 -8.57 27.56 -15.73
N TRP A 96 -8.65 28.89 -15.65
CA TRP A 96 -7.74 29.79 -16.34
C TRP A 96 -6.27 29.56 -15.94
N ARG A 97 -5.99 29.33 -14.65
CA ARG A 97 -4.63 29.01 -14.18
C ARG A 97 -4.12 27.69 -14.72
N ILE A 98 -4.97 26.66 -14.76
CA ILE A 98 -4.66 25.37 -15.38
C ILE A 98 -4.32 25.59 -16.87
N HIS A 99 -5.16 26.30 -17.62
CA HIS A 99 -4.89 26.62 -19.03
C HIS A 99 -3.58 27.40 -19.20
N ALA A 100 -3.28 28.36 -18.34
CA ALA A 100 -2.04 29.12 -18.40
C ALA A 100 -0.82 28.21 -18.20
N ALA A 101 -0.89 27.25 -17.28
CA ALA A 101 0.16 26.25 -17.05
C ALA A 101 0.31 25.29 -18.25
N LEU A 102 -0.79 24.77 -18.77
CA LEU A 102 -0.81 23.81 -19.89
C LEU A 102 -0.28 24.40 -21.20
N ARG A 103 -0.24 25.73 -21.36
CA ARG A 103 0.43 26.39 -22.49
C ARG A 103 1.95 26.16 -22.51
N HIS A 104 2.54 25.76 -21.38
CA HIS A 104 3.95 25.40 -21.24
C HIS A 104 4.11 23.88 -21.18
N HIS A 105 3.47 23.16 -22.12
CA HIS A 105 3.36 21.69 -22.12
C HIS A 105 4.72 20.97 -22.13
N ASP A 106 5.77 21.63 -22.65
CA ASP A 106 7.17 21.17 -22.65
C ASP A 106 7.81 21.17 -21.25
N ARG A 107 7.22 21.90 -20.29
CA ARG A 107 7.71 22.02 -18.92
C ARG A 107 6.79 21.35 -17.90
N VAL A 108 5.57 20.99 -18.27
CA VAL A 108 4.64 20.30 -17.38
C VAL A 108 5.18 18.88 -17.12
N ARG A 109 5.62 18.66 -15.89
CA ARG A 109 6.19 17.40 -15.42
C ARG A 109 5.19 16.55 -14.66
N GLU A 110 4.29 17.20 -13.94
CA GLU A 110 3.30 16.51 -13.13
C GLU A 110 1.91 17.12 -13.32
N ILE A 111 0.91 16.25 -13.39
CA ILE A 111 -0.49 16.61 -13.39
C ILE A 111 -1.18 15.77 -12.33
N SER A 112 -1.79 16.43 -11.35
CA SER A 112 -2.71 15.82 -10.41
C SER A 112 -4.02 16.58 -10.38
N PHE A 113 -5.10 15.91 -10.74
CA PHE A 113 -6.38 16.56 -10.97
C PHE A 113 -7.53 15.72 -10.41
N GLU A 114 -8.40 16.37 -9.62
CA GLU A 114 -9.64 15.80 -9.11
C GLU A 114 -10.81 16.70 -9.52
N GLY A 115 -11.88 16.11 -10.06
CA GLY A 115 -13.01 16.88 -10.56
C GLY A 115 -14.27 16.06 -10.86
N THR A 116 -15.35 16.77 -11.17
CA THR A 116 -16.59 16.20 -11.73
C THR A 116 -16.41 15.95 -13.23
N GLY A 117 -17.31 15.19 -13.86
CA GLY A 117 -17.26 14.91 -15.31
C GLY A 117 -17.11 16.17 -16.16
N ALA A 118 -17.91 17.22 -15.90
CA ALA A 118 -17.81 18.49 -16.61
C ALA A 118 -16.45 19.20 -16.45
N ASN A 119 -15.80 19.07 -15.28
CA ASN A 119 -14.46 19.62 -15.07
C ASN A 119 -13.41 18.81 -15.84
N PHE A 120 -13.56 17.49 -15.90
CA PHE A 120 -12.72 16.62 -16.70
C PHE A 120 -12.87 16.90 -18.19
N ASP A 121 -14.07 17.11 -18.72
CA ASP A 121 -14.28 17.47 -20.12
C ASP A 121 -13.52 18.75 -20.49
N LYS A 122 -13.58 19.77 -19.62
CA LYS A 122 -12.83 21.02 -19.80
C LYS A 122 -11.32 20.79 -19.73
N PHE A 123 -10.87 19.97 -18.77
CA PHE A 123 -9.46 19.62 -18.59
C PHE A 123 -8.90 18.80 -19.77
N ILE A 124 -9.64 17.81 -20.26
CA ILE A 124 -9.28 16.98 -21.41
C ILE A 124 -9.17 17.85 -22.67
N LYS A 125 -10.13 18.76 -22.89
CA LYS A 125 -10.04 19.74 -23.99
C LYS A 125 -8.80 20.63 -23.89
N ALA A 126 -8.38 20.96 -22.66
CA ALA A 126 -7.19 21.77 -22.41
C ALA A 126 -5.86 21.02 -22.64
N THR A 127 -5.89 19.69 -22.62
CA THR A 127 -4.73 18.80 -22.72
C THR A 127 -4.62 18.13 -24.09
N ASN A 128 -5.20 18.74 -25.12
CA ASN A 128 -5.14 18.26 -26.51
C ASN A 128 -3.79 18.56 -27.20
N CYS A 129 -2.71 18.56 -26.43
CA CYS A 129 -1.34 18.79 -26.87
C CYS A 129 -0.41 17.73 -26.25
N PRO A 130 0.73 17.42 -26.89
CA PRO A 130 1.71 16.49 -26.32
C PRO A 130 2.42 17.11 -25.11
N PHE A 131 2.67 16.31 -24.09
CA PHE A 131 3.42 16.70 -22.89
C PHE A 131 4.72 15.88 -22.81
N PRO A 132 5.77 16.26 -23.56
CA PRO A 132 6.98 15.45 -23.67
C PRO A 132 7.70 15.27 -22.33
N SER A 133 7.59 16.25 -21.42
CA SER A 133 8.23 16.18 -20.10
C SER A 133 7.36 15.57 -19.01
N LEU A 134 6.17 15.05 -19.32
CA LEU A 134 5.24 14.53 -18.32
C LEU A 134 5.74 13.21 -17.73
N GLU A 135 6.05 13.22 -16.44
CA GLU A 135 6.57 12.08 -15.70
C GLU A 135 5.54 11.49 -14.74
N SER A 136 4.58 12.30 -14.25
CA SER A 136 3.56 11.86 -13.31
C SER A 136 2.16 12.38 -13.68
N LEU A 137 1.22 11.45 -13.82
CA LEU A 137 -0.19 11.75 -14.08
C LEU A 137 -1.07 11.08 -13.02
N VAL A 138 -1.87 11.86 -12.32
CA VAL A 138 -2.84 11.36 -11.32
C VAL A 138 -4.20 11.98 -11.56
N LEU A 139 -5.16 11.20 -12.03
CA LEU A 139 -6.54 11.63 -12.29
C LEU A 139 -7.49 10.93 -11.31
N HIS A 140 -8.29 11.73 -10.61
CA HIS A 140 -9.30 11.25 -9.67
C HIS A 140 -10.69 11.65 -10.15
N PHE A 141 -11.38 10.72 -10.81
CA PHE A 141 -12.77 10.90 -11.22
C PHE A 141 -13.69 10.72 -10.01
N ARG A 142 -14.71 11.57 -9.85
CA ARG A 142 -15.72 11.35 -8.80
C ARG A 142 -16.66 10.22 -9.19
N TYR A 143 -17.17 9.53 -8.16
CA TYR A 143 -18.23 8.52 -8.28
C TYR A 143 -19.39 9.03 -9.18
N CYS A 144 -19.96 8.12 -9.96
CA CYS A 144 -21.08 8.35 -10.90
C CYS A 144 -20.73 8.91 -12.29
N TYR A 145 -19.47 8.93 -12.69
CA TYR A 145 -19.10 9.33 -14.05
C TYR A 145 -18.25 8.25 -14.74
N GLU A 146 -18.78 7.66 -15.82
CA GLU A 146 -17.98 6.87 -16.74
C GLU A 146 -17.05 7.81 -17.51
N SER A 147 -15.84 8.00 -17.00
CA SER A 147 -14.85 8.78 -17.70
C SER A 147 -14.30 7.99 -18.88
N LYS A 148 -14.63 8.43 -20.09
CA LYS A 148 -13.92 8.01 -21.30
C LYS A 148 -12.73 8.94 -21.48
N LEU A 149 -11.54 8.47 -21.14
CA LEU A 149 -10.33 9.12 -21.63
C LEU A 149 -10.31 8.94 -23.15
N PRO A 150 -10.25 10.03 -23.95
CA PRO A 150 -10.21 9.87 -25.39
C PRO A 150 -8.94 9.10 -25.77
N ASP A 151 -9.00 8.30 -26.83
CA ASP A 151 -7.84 7.55 -27.30
C ASP A 151 -6.65 8.46 -27.59
N THR A 152 -6.91 9.72 -27.99
CA THR A 152 -5.89 10.73 -28.26
C THR A 152 -5.32 11.42 -27.02
N PHE A 153 -5.80 11.09 -25.81
CA PHE A 153 -5.36 11.76 -24.59
C PHE A 153 -3.86 11.59 -24.36
N LEU A 154 -3.14 12.71 -24.32
CA LEU A 154 -1.67 12.77 -24.21
C LEU A 154 -0.92 12.09 -25.37
N ARG A 155 -1.61 11.65 -26.43
CA ARG A 155 -0.95 11.07 -27.60
C ARG A 155 -0.29 12.19 -28.38
N GLY A 156 1.03 12.20 -28.36
CA GLY A 156 1.82 12.89 -29.38
C GLY A 156 1.77 12.15 -30.72
N PRO A 157 2.28 12.78 -31.80
CA PRO A 157 2.42 12.12 -33.11
C PRO A 157 3.30 10.85 -33.04
N ASN A 158 4.18 10.76 -32.03
CA ASN A 158 4.98 9.59 -31.72
C ASN A 158 4.60 9.05 -30.35
N LEU A 159 3.99 7.86 -30.30
CA LEU A 159 3.57 7.20 -29.05
C LEU A 159 4.74 6.81 -28.13
N SER A 160 5.95 6.70 -28.70
CA SER A 160 7.16 6.25 -27.99
C SER A 160 7.77 7.30 -27.06
N ASP A 161 7.28 8.54 -27.08
CA ASP A 161 7.93 9.68 -26.41
C ASP A 161 7.34 10.01 -25.02
N LEU A 162 6.39 9.21 -24.52
CA LEU A 162 5.83 9.41 -23.18
C LEU A 162 6.83 8.97 -22.11
N HIS A 163 7.47 9.93 -21.44
CA HIS A 163 8.34 9.72 -20.28
C HIS A 163 7.58 9.46 -18.97
N LEU A 164 6.35 8.94 -19.06
CA LEU A 164 5.47 8.74 -17.93
C LEU A 164 6.02 7.62 -17.02
N ARG A 165 6.41 7.97 -15.81
CA ARG A 165 6.93 7.06 -14.79
C ARG A 165 5.87 6.71 -13.74
N ARG A 166 4.93 7.62 -13.49
CA ARG A 166 3.86 7.44 -12.51
C ARG A 166 2.50 7.68 -13.12
N LEU A 167 1.61 6.71 -12.92
CA LEU A 167 0.22 6.79 -13.32
C LEU A 167 -0.69 6.43 -12.15
N GLY A 168 -1.60 7.34 -11.82
CA GLY A 168 -2.67 7.13 -10.85
C GLY A 168 -4.02 7.42 -11.48
N LEU A 169 -4.88 6.42 -11.67
CA LEU A 169 -6.24 6.62 -12.18
C LEU A 169 -7.22 6.05 -11.17
N LYS A 170 -8.26 6.81 -10.81
CA LYS A 170 -9.30 6.34 -9.89
C LYS A 170 -10.67 6.43 -10.51
N HIS A 171 -11.49 5.40 -10.31
CA HIS A 171 -12.86 5.32 -10.82
C HIS A 171 -12.90 5.27 -12.36
N VAL A 172 -12.09 4.38 -12.93
CA VAL A 172 -11.94 4.20 -14.39
C VAL A 172 -12.34 2.78 -14.81
N SER A 173 -12.78 2.61 -16.05
CA SER A 173 -12.95 1.27 -16.64
C SER A 173 -11.66 0.83 -17.33
N LEU A 174 -11.28 -0.44 -17.16
CA LEU A 174 -10.06 -0.97 -17.77
C LEU A 174 -10.08 -0.87 -19.30
N THR A 175 -11.25 -1.08 -19.90
CA THR A 175 -11.45 -0.98 -21.36
C THR A 175 -11.11 0.42 -21.87
N SER A 176 -11.54 1.47 -21.17
CA SER A 176 -11.30 2.87 -21.57
C SER A 176 -9.83 3.30 -21.46
N ILE A 177 -9.02 2.62 -20.65
CA ILE A 177 -7.63 3.00 -20.39
C ILE A 177 -6.61 2.01 -20.98
N SER A 178 -7.06 0.86 -21.50
CA SER A 178 -6.20 -0.22 -21.99
C SER A 178 -5.19 0.26 -23.04
N GLY A 179 -5.64 0.99 -24.07
CA GLY A 179 -4.76 1.53 -25.11
C GLY A 179 -3.73 2.54 -24.57
N PHE A 180 -4.09 3.29 -23.52
CA PHE A 180 -3.18 4.19 -22.83
C PHE A 180 -2.14 3.41 -22.01
N LEU A 181 -2.56 2.40 -21.25
CA LEU A 181 -1.67 1.54 -20.46
C LEU A 181 -0.67 0.77 -21.34
N LEU A 182 -1.12 0.23 -22.48
CA LEU A 182 -0.27 -0.49 -23.44
C LEU A 182 0.82 0.41 -24.04
N SER A 183 0.60 1.72 -24.10
CA SER A 183 1.59 2.68 -24.60
C SER A 183 2.60 3.11 -23.52
N ALA A 184 2.25 2.99 -22.23
CA ALA A 184 3.01 3.50 -21.10
C ALA A 184 4.05 2.48 -20.58
N THR A 185 5.01 2.12 -21.44
CA THR A 185 5.99 1.05 -21.15
C THR A 185 7.07 1.41 -20.11
N ALA A 186 7.28 2.71 -19.88
CA ALA A 186 8.27 3.24 -18.93
C ALA A 186 7.74 3.40 -17.49
N LEU A 187 6.51 2.94 -17.21
CA LEU A 187 5.90 3.09 -15.88
C LEU A 187 6.69 2.35 -14.80
N ALA A 188 6.97 3.07 -13.72
CA ALA A 188 7.55 2.56 -12.47
C ALA A 188 6.50 2.49 -11.35
N ASP A 189 5.51 3.38 -11.37
CA ASP A 189 4.42 3.46 -10.39
C ASP A 189 3.06 3.38 -11.09
N LEU A 190 2.26 2.37 -10.80
CA LEU A 190 0.89 2.24 -11.29
C LEU A 190 -0.09 2.11 -10.12
N SER A 191 -1.06 3.03 -10.06
CA SER A 191 -2.16 2.99 -9.10
C SER A 191 -3.50 3.08 -9.83
N LEU A 192 -4.29 2.01 -9.81
CA LEU A 192 -5.61 1.97 -10.46
C LEU A 192 -6.69 1.69 -9.41
N VAL A 193 -7.76 2.48 -9.43
CA VAL A 193 -9.06 2.12 -8.83
C VAL A 193 -10.01 1.89 -10.00
N ILE A 194 -10.31 0.63 -10.27
CA ILE A 194 -11.12 0.19 -11.40
C ILE A 194 -12.54 -0.01 -10.88
N ASP A 195 -13.49 0.74 -11.43
CA ASP A 195 -14.91 0.52 -11.18
C ASP A 195 -15.42 -0.36 -12.31
N THR A 196 -15.66 -1.64 -12.01
CA THR A 196 -16.11 -2.60 -13.02
C THR A 196 -17.59 -2.84 -12.83
N ALA A 197 -18.41 -2.18 -13.67
CA ALA A 197 -19.51 -2.91 -14.27
C ALA A 197 -18.90 -3.69 -15.46
N PHE A 198 -18.84 -5.02 -15.35
CA PHE A 198 -18.60 -6.01 -16.42
C PHE A 198 -17.20 -6.60 -16.74
N ASN A 199 -17.31 -7.92 -16.99
CA ASN A 199 -16.48 -8.88 -17.71
C ASN A 199 -15.49 -8.28 -18.73
N PRO A 200 -14.17 -8.25 -18.44
CA PRO A 200 -13.19 -7.99 -19.49
C PRO A 200 -13.21 -9.13 -20.52
N SER A 201 -13.29 -8.80 -21.81
CA SER A 201 -12.92 -9.74 -22.86
C SER A 201 -11.42 -10.08 -22.73
N SER A 202 -11.00 -11.28 -23.19
CA SER A 202 -9.63 -11.79 -23.02
C SER A 202 -8.54 -10.86 -23.57
N GLU A 203 -8.85 -10.05 -24.60
CA GLU A 203 -7.89 -9.16 -25.26
C GLU A 203 -7.58 -7.89 -24.46
N THR A 204 -8.47 -7.47 -23.55
CA THR A 204 -8.28 -6.27 -22.71
C THR A 204 -7.94 -6.64 -21.26
N SER A 205 -7.17 -7.71 -21.09
CA SER A 205 -6.76 -8.14 -19.76
C SER A 205 -5.73 -7.17 -19.15
N LEU A 206 -5.84 -6.95 -17.84
CA LEU A 206 -4.87 -6.16 -17.09
C LEU A 206 -3.46 -6.77 -17.20
N LEU A 207 -3.37 -8.10 -17.32
CA LEU A 207 -2.11 -8.82 -17.50
C LEU A 207 -1.40 -8.42 -18.80
N ALA A 208 -2.13 -8.31 -19.91
CA ALA A 208 -1.55 -7.85 -21.17
C ALA A 208 -0.96 -6.42 -21.05
N CYS A 209 -1.63 -5.54 -20.30
CA CYS A 209 -1.11 -4.20 -20.02
C CYS A 209 0.18 -4.27 -19.16
N LEU A 210 0.18 -5.07 -18.10
CA LEU A 210 1.32 -5.22 -17.20
C LEU A 210 2.54 -5.85 -17.89
N GLN A 211 2.34 -6.73 -18.87
CA GLN A 211 3.42 -7.34 -19.65
C GLN A 211 4.27 -6.29 -20.39
N GLY A 212 3.66 -5.18 -20.80
CA GLY A 212 4.35 -4.05 -21.42
C GLY A 212 5.15 -3.17 -20.47
N MET A 213 5.15 -3.44 -19.16
CA MET A 213 5.71 -2.56 -18.11
C MET A 213 6.87 -3.22 -17.34
N PRO A 214 7.99 -3.56 -18.00
CA PRO A 214 9.13 -4.24 -17.35
C PRO A 214 9.83 -3.37 -16.29
N SER A 215 9.55 -2.06 -16.26
CA SER A 215 10.11 -1.12 -15.28
C SER A 215 9.24 -0.93 -14.03
N LEU A 216 8.11 -1.63 -13.93
CA LEU A 216 7.14 -1.43 -12.86
C LEU A 216 7.69 -1.87 -11.50
N CYS A 217 7.81 -0.92 -10.57
CA CYS A 217 8.30 -1.11 -9.21
C CYS A 217 7.16 -1.18 -8.19
N HIS A 218 6.11 -0.38 -8.38
CA HIS A 218 4.99 -0.31 -7.46
C HIS A 218 3.67 -0.47 -8.21
N LEU A 219 2.87 -1.45 -7.79
CA LEU A 219 1.55 -1.73 -8.33
C LEU A 219 0.51 -1.63 -7.21
N ASN A 220 -0.45 -0.74 -7.35
CA ASN A 220 -1.58 -0.58 -6.44
C ASN A 220 -2.89 -0.71 -7.21
N LEU A 221 -3.64 -1.76 -6.94
CA LEU A 221 -4.90 -2.05 -7.62
C LEU A 221 -6.03 -2.03 -6.60
N THR A 222 -7.15 -1.43 -6.97
CA THR A 222 -8.42 -1.58 -6.25
C THR A 222 -9.49 -1.85 -7.29
N ILE A 223 -10.22 -2.95 -7.14
CA ILE A 223 -11.27 -3.37 -8.07
C ILE A 223 -12.59 -3.36 -7.30
N SER A 224 -13.48 -2.44 -7.68
CA SER A 224 -14.83 -2.33 -7.18
C SER A 224 -15.77 -3.01 -8.19
N SER A 225 -16.18 -4.26 -7.93
CA SER A 225 -17.15 -4.98 -8.76
C SER A 225 -18.29 -5.48 -7.89
N GLU A 226 -19.55 -5.29 -8.30
CA GLU A 226 -20.70 -5.83 -7.56
C GLU A 226 -20.99 -7.30 -7.91
N SER A 227 -20.50 -7.78 -9.06
CA SER A 227 -20.77 -9.15 -9.52
C SER A 227 -19.50 -9.78 -10.12
N PRO A 228 -18.84 -10.70 -9.40
CA PRO A 228 -17.72 -11.45 -9.94
C PRO A 228 -18.26 -12.46 -10.96
N SER A 229 -18.22 -12.11 -12.23
CA SER A 229 -18.20 -13.11 -13.28
C SER A 229 -16.90 -13.91 -13.13
N GLN A 230 -16.99 -15.23 -13.32
CA GLN A 230 -15.82 -16.11 -13.14
C GLN A 230 -14.77 -15.75 -14.21
N PRO A 231 -13.62 -15.15 -13.83
CA PRO A 231 -12.58 -14.81 -14.78
C PRO A 231 -11.93 -16.08 -15.34
N SER A 232 -11.53 -16.03 -16.61
CA SER A 232 -10.77 -17.10 -17.26
C SER A 232 -9.35 -17.15 -16.70
N ILE A 233 -8.83 -18.35 -16.43
CA ILE A 233 -7.45 -18.54 -15.97
C ILE A 233 -6.48 -18.08 -17.07
N PRO A 234 -5.52 -17.19 -16.77
CA PRO A 234 -4.49 -16.77 -17.73
C PRO A 234 -3.63 -17.96 -18.17
N LYS A 235 -3.31 -18.02 -19.48
CA LYS A 235 -2.42 -19.06 -20.02
C LYS A 235 -0.94 -18.72 -19.83
N ASP A 236 -0.61 -17.43 -19.85
CA ASP A 236 0.75 -16.92 -19.79
C ASP A 236 1.05 -16.27 -18.44
N ILE A 237 2.29 -16.42 -17.98
CA ILE A 237 2.80 -15.79 -16.77
C ILE A 237 3.55 -14.52 -17.16
N VAL A 238 3.09 -13.38 -16.65
CA VAL A 238 3.74 -12.08 -16.80
C VAL A 238 4.79 -11.91 -15.72
N LEU A 239 6.04 -11.77 -16.15
CA LEU A 239 7.18 -11.57 -15.25
C LEU A 239 7.41 -10.08 -14.96
N LEU A 240 7.21 -9.67 -13.72
CA LEU A 240 7.47 -8.31 -13.22
C LEU A 240 8.71 -8.31 -12.32
N SER A 241 9.89 -8.43 -12.93
CA SER A 241 11.15 -8.64 -12.20
C SER A 241 11.59 -7.47 -11.31
N LYS A 242 11.08 -6.26 -11.53
CA LYS A 242 11.36 -5.07 -10.72
C LYS A 242 10.26 -4.73 -9.71
N LEU A 243 9.15 -5.48 -9.69
CA LEU A 243 8.04 -5.19 -8.80
C LEU A 243 8.45 -5.47 -7.35
N ILE A 244 8.67 -4.40 -6.59
CA ILE A 244 9.04 -4.47 -5.17
C ILE A 244 7.78 -4.40 -4.29
N ARG A 245 6.75 -3.67 -4.72
CA ARG A 245 5.55 -3.43 -3.92
C ARG A 245 4.28 -3.74 -4.68
N PHE A 246 3.48 -4.61 -4.11
CA PHE A 246 2.16 -4.96 -4.61
C PHE A 246 1.09 -4.59 -3.58
N ARG A 247 0.06 -3.88 -4.00
CA ARG A 247 -1.13 -3.59 -3.21
C ARG A 247 -2.37 -3.94 -4.02
N TYR A 248 -3.31 -4.58 -3.35
CA TYR A 248 -4.57 -5.02 -3.92
C TYR A 248 -5.73 -4.69 -2.96
N GLY A 249 -6.84 -4.25 -3.53
CA GLY A 249 -8.13 -4.06 -2.88
C GLY A 249 -9.23 -4.65 -3.77
N GLY A 250 -10.16 -5.45 -3.24
CA GLY A 250 -11.29 -5.95 -4.03
C GLY A 250 -11.61 -7.41 -3.75
N HIS A 251 -12.31 -8.08 -4.68
CA HIS A 251 -12.68 -9.49 -4.52
C HIS A 251 -11.50 -10.44 -4.74
N SER A 252 -11.41 -11.49 -3.94
CA SER A 252 -10.46 -12.61 -3.96
C SER A 252 -10.39 -13.30 -5.30
N VAL A 253 -11.52 -13.49 -5.98
CA VAL A 253 -11.58 -14.18 -7.28
C VAL A 253 -10.71 -13.47 -8.33
N PHE A 254 -10.75 -12.13 -8.37
CA PHE A 254 -9.87 -11.35 -9.25
C PHE A 254 -8.42 -11.38 -8.78
N LEU A 255 -8.17 -11.36 -7.47
CA LEU A 255 -6.82 -11.51 -6.92
C LEU A 255 -6.22 -12.84 -7.36
N ASP A 256 -6.91 -13.96 -7.16
CA ASP A 256 -6.42 -15.30 -7.48
C ASP A 256 -6.11 -15.44 -8.98
N THR A 257 -6.96 -14.87 -9.84
CA THR A 257 -6.73 -14.82 -11.30
C THR A 257 -5.50 -13.98 -11.63
N LEU A 258 -5.35 -12.82 -11.00
CA LEU A 258 -4.19 -11.97 -11.19
C LEU A 258 -2.91 -12.70 -10.74
N MET A 259 -2.94 -13.40 -9.59
CA MET A 259 -1.81 -14.17 -9.08
C MET A 259 -1.50 -15.43 -9.91
N ALA A 260 -2.50 -15.96 -10.65
CA ALA A 260 -2.29 -17.07 -11.58
C ALA A 260 -1.35 -16.67 -12.72
N GLY A 261 -1.52 -15.44 -13.24
CA GLY A 261 -0.80 -14.89 -14.38
C GLY A 261 0.33 -13.91 -14.05
N LEU A 262 0.70 -13.71 -12.78
CA LEU A 262 1.81 -12.83 -12.37
C LEU A 262 2.93 -13.63 -11.68
N SER A 263 4.18 -13.25 -11.94
CA SER A 263 5.34 -13.59 -11.12
C SER A 263 6.17 -12.35 -10.82
N ALA A 264 6.58 -12.19 -9.56
CA ALA A 264 7.26 -10.99 -9.06
C ALA A 264 8.41 -11.37 -8.11
N PRO A 265 9.57 -11.81 -8.63
CA PRO A 265 10.65 -12.39 -7.81
C PRO A 265 11.40 -11.37 -6.91
N SER A 266 11.17 -10.07 -7.11
CA SER A 266 11.78 -8.99 -6.31
C SER A 266 10.80 -8.38 -5.31
N LEU A 267 9.65 -9.00 -5.13
CA LEU A 267 8.58 -8.48 -4.29
C LEU A 267 8.97 -8.53 -2.81
N ASN A 268 8.98 -7.38 -2.17
CA ASN A 268 9.30 -7.22 -0.75
C ASN A 268 8.09 -6.80 0.09
N TYR A 269 7.04 -6.28 -0.55
CA TYR A 269 5.83 -5.83 0.14
C TYR A 269 4.58 -6.29 -0.59
N VAL A 270 3.65 -6.88 0.15
CA VAL A 270 2.31 -7.27 -0.32
C VAL A 270 1.26 -6.67 0.60
N GLY A 271 0.31 -5.92 0.06
CA GLY A 271 -0.82 -5.40 0.84
C GLY A 271 -2.14 -5.73 0.19
N ILE A 272 -2.85 -6.73 0.69
CA ILE A 272 -4.14 -7.18 0.18
C ILE A 272 -5.25 -6.73 1.15
N ARG A 273 -6.31 -6.16 0.58
CA ARG A 273 -7.57 -5.88 1.26
C ARG A 273 -8.68 -6.55 0.49
N LEU A 274 -9.40 -7.45 1.14
CA LEU A 274 -10.47 -8.17 0.47
C LEU A 274 -11.84 -7.59 0.76
N SER A 275 -12.70 -7.57 -0.24
CA SER A 275 -14.09 -7.16 -0.13
C SER A 275 -15.06 -8.33 0.07
N ASP A 276 -14.64 -9.58 -0.12
CA ASP A 276 -15.53 -10.73 0.06
C ASP A 276 -15.83 -10.99 1.54
N GLU A 277 -17.05 -11.48 1.79
CA GLU A 277 -17.41 -12.07 3.08
C GLU A 277 -16.78 -13.46 3.25
N ILE A 278 -16.74 -14.24 2.16
CA ILE A 278 -16.20 -15.61 2.13
C ILE A 278 -14.97 -15.63 1.22
N TRP A 279 -13.84 -16.03 1.78
CA TRP A 279 -12.60 -16.22 1.02
C TRP A 279 -12.61 -17.60 0.32
N PRO A 280 -12.82 -17.75 -1.00
CA PRO A 280 -12.67 -19.03 -1.69
C PRO A 280 -11.22 -19.53 -1.62
N PRO A 281 -10.97 -20.86 -1.53
CA PRO A 281 -9.62 -21.40 -1.52
C PRO A 281 -8.79 -20.83 -2.67
N SER A 282 -7.73 -20.09 -2.36
CA SER A 282 -6.83 -19.52 -3.37
C SER A 282 -5.67 -20.48 -3.58
N VAL A 283 -5.48 -20.90 -4.83
CA VAL A 283 -4.37 -21.79 -5.21
C VAL A 283 -3.12 -20.96 -5.53
N HIS A 284 -3.29 -19.73 -6.00
CA HIS A 284 -2.18 -18.93 -6.54
C HIS A 284 -1.58 -17.94 -5.55
N LEU A 285 -2.36 -17.43 -4.60
CA LEU A 285 -1.84 -16.52 -3.59
C LEU A 285 -0.72 -17.14 -2.73
N PRO A 286 -0.82 -18.39 -2.24
CA PRO A 286 0.26 -19.00 -1.48
C PRO A 286 1.55 -19.06 -2.30
N ARG A 287 1.48 -19.50 -3.57
CA ARG A 287 2.64 -19.52 -4.47
C ARG A 287 3.29 -18.14 -4.57
N PHE A 288 2.48 -17.12 -4.85
CA PHE A 288 2.96 -15.75 -5.04
C PHE A 288 3.64 -15.17 -3.79
N ILE A 289 3.08 -15.40 -2.60
CA ILE A 289 3.71 -14.94 -1.34
C ILE A 289 4.98 -15.73 -1.03
N ASN A 290 5.03 -17.01 -1.40
CA ASN A 290 6.20 -17.85 -1.16
C ASN A 290 7.39 -17.54 -2.07
N GLU A 291 7.19 -16.87 -3.19
CA GLU A 291 8.26 -16.33 -4.04
C GLU A 291 9.05 -15.19 -3.36
N MET A 292 8.48 -14.53 -2.33
CA MET A 292 9.18 -13.50 -1.56
C MET A 292 10.39 -14.11 -0.83
N LYS A 293 11.55 -13.47 -0.88
CA LYS A 293 12.81 -14.00 -0.31
C LYS A 293 12.92 -13.79 1.20
N GLU A 294 12.12 -12.88 1.74
CA GLU A 294 12.15 -12.46 3.12
C GLU A 294 11.72 -13.60 4.06
N ARG A 295 12.46 -13.70 5.17
CA ARG A 295 12.10 -14.51 6.33
C ARG A 295 11.50 -13.60 7.38
N TYR A 296 10.38 -14.03 7.92
CA TYR A 296 9.66 -13.29 8.94
C TYR A 296 9.92 -13.92 10.30
N HIS A 297 10.18 -13.07 11.28
CA HIS A 297 10.48 -13.46 12.65
C HIS A 297 9.28 -13.22 13.57
N ALA A 298 8.55 -12.14 13.32
CA ALA A 298 7.38 -11.78 14.09
C ALA A 298 6.14 -11.63 13.20
N VAL A 299 4.96 -11.89 13.76
CA VAL A 299 3.67 -11.65 13.14
C VAL A 299 2.82 -10.83 14.07
N HIS A 300 2.28 -9.72 13.59
CA HIS A 300 1.31 -8.93 14.34
C HIS A 300 -0.07 -9.14 13.75
N VAL A 301 -1.03 -9.47 14.59
CA VAL A 301 -2.43 -9.62 14.23
C VAL A 301 -3.23 -8.58 15.00
N TYR A 302 -3.77 -7.61 14.28
CA TYR A 302 -4.63 -6.57 14.83
C TYR A 302 -6.08 -6.92 14.54
N PHE A 303 -6.89 -7.07 15.56
CA PHE A 303 -8.33 -7.20 15.46
C PHE A 303 -8.96 -5.83 15.53
N LYS A 304 -9.93 -5.59 14.64
CA LYS A 304 -10.76 -4.39 14.64
C LYS A 304 -12.21 -4.81 14.45
N ASN A 305 -13.15 -3.93 14.78
CA ASN A 305 -14.59 -4.20 14.69
C ASN A 305 -15.08 -4.74 13.33
N ARG A 306 -14.29 -4.60 12.26
CA ARG A 306 -14.66 -5.03 10.90
C ARG A 306 -13.74 -6.09 10.29
N GLY A 307 -12.83 -6.68 11.07
CA GLY A 307 -11.95 -7.73 10.57
C GLY A 307 -10.66 -7.85 11.35
N PHE A 308 -9.64 -8.43 10.72
CA PHE A 308 -8.30 -8.47 11.26
C PHE A 308 -7.29 -7.97 10.25
N ARG A 309 -6.12 -7.58 10.74
CA ARG A 309 -4.98 -7.17 9.94
C ARG A 309 -3.78 -7.99 10.38
N LEU A 310 -3.27 -8.81 9.48
CA LEU A 310 -2.02 -9.54 9.69
C LEU A 310 -0.87 -8.72 9.12
N LEU A 311 0.24 -8.62 9.86
CA LEU A 311 1.52 -8.03 9.44
C LEU A 311 2.65 -9.01 9.72
N LEU A 312 3.42 -9.36 8.70
CA LEU A 312 4.65 -10.13 8.86
C LEU A 312 5.84 -9.17 9.00
N LEU A 313 6.72 -9.38 9.97
CA LEU A 313 7.86 -8.50 10.28
C LEU A 313 9.20 -9.25 10.23
N THR A 314 10.25 -8.56 9.78
CA THR A 314 11.62 -9.09 9.73
C THR A 314 12.42 -8.70 10.99
N ARG A 315 13.48 -9.44 11.31
CA ARG A 315 14.29 -9.26 12.54
C ARG A 315 15.04 -7.91 12.60
N SER A 316 15.25 -7.26 11.47
CA SER A 316 16.13 -6.09 11.34
C SER A 316 15.43 -4.75 11.65
N GLU A 317 14.14 -4.75 11.94
CA GLU A 317 13.35 -3.52 11.82
C GLU A 317 12.79 -3.04 13.16
N CYS A 318 13.41 -1.98 13.68
CA CYS A 318 12.69 -0.98 14.45
C CYS A 318 11.53 -0.43 13.61
N ILE A 319 10.46 0.00 14.28
CA ILE A 319 9.11 0.42 13.85
C ILE A 319 9.02 1.48 12.71
N ASN A 320 10.13 1.82 12.04
CA ASN A 320 10.18 2.79 10.95
C ASN A 320 9.65 2.23 9.61
N GLN A 321 8.33 2.13 9.51
CA GLN A 321 7.39 2.44 8.40
C GLN A 321 7.63 2.06 6.92
N HIS A 322 8.83 1.72 6.49
CA HIS A 322 9.11 1.17 5.15
C HIS A 322 9.18 -0.35 5.20
N MET A 323 8.35 -0.96 6.05
CA MET A 323 8.43 -2.38 6.37
C MET A 323 8.12 -3.23 5.13
N PRO A 324 9.04 -4.10 4.65
CA PRO A 324 8.68 -5.27 3.89
C PRO A 324 7.72 -6.09 4.75
N GLY A 325 6.57 -6.41 4.18
CA GLY A 325 5.52 -7.02 4.96
C GLY A 325 4.34 -7.44 4.12
N VAL A 326 3.67 -8.48 4.59
CA VAL A 326 2.38 -8.92 4.07
C VAL A 326 1.30 -8.33 4.95
N LYS A 327 0.50 -7.42 4.40
CA LYS A 327 -0.70 -6.87 5.03
C LYS A 327 -1.92 -7.54 4.42
N LEU A 328 -2.69 -8.28 5.21
CA LEU A 328 -3.97 -8.84 4.77
C LEU A 328 -5.11 -8.34 5.66
N GLY A 329 -6.30 -8.09 5.13
CA GLY A 329 -7.50 -7.87 5.95
C GLY A 329 -8.82 -7.80 5.17
N PRO A 330 -9.92 -8.37 5.68
CA PRO A 330 -11.25 -8.27 5.07
C PRO A 330 -11.91 -6.91 5.34
N PHE A 331 -12.90 -6.54 4.52
CA PHE A 331 -13.66 -5.28 4.62
C PHE A 331 -14.95 -5.44 5.43
N LEU A 332 -15.56 -6.64 5.48
CA LEU A 332 -16.89 -6.86 6.04
C LEU A 332 -16.96 -8.20 6.80
N ARG A 333 -17.42 -8.10 8.06
CA ARG A 333 -17.79 -9.15 9.04
C ARG A 333 -16.76 -10.26 9.30
N ARG A 334 -16.48 -10.55 10.58
CA ARG A 334 -15.57 -11.63 10.97
C ARG A 334 -16.22 -12.98 10.64
N SER A 335 -15.65 -13.73 9.69
CA SER A 335 -15.87 -15.17 9.57
C SER A 335 -14.58 -15.88 9.94
N SER A 336 -14.66 -16.80 10.90
CA SER A 336 -13.57 -17.68 11.32
C SER A 336 -12.94 -18.41 10.13
N ASP A 337 -13.77 -18.88 9.19
CA ASP A 337 -13.34 -19.59 7.99
C ASP A 337 -12.39 -18.75 7.12
N SER A 338 -12.69 -17.45 6.97
CA SER A 338 -11.85 -16.54 6.18
C SER A 338 -10.48 -16.35 6.83
N THR A 339 -10.40 -16.29 8.16
CA THR A 339 -9.13 -16.23 8.91
C THR A 339 -8.28 -17.47 8.67
N ILE A 340 -8.88 -18.66 8.78
CA ILE A 340 -8.18 -19.94 8.56
C ILE A 340 -7.68 -20.05 7.13
N ARG A 341 -8.50 -19.70 6.13
CA ARG A 341 -8.09 -19.80 4.73
C ARG A 341 -6.95 -18.83 4.40
N MET A 342 -7.01 -17.62 4.95
CA MET A 342 -5.91 -16.65 4.83
C MET A 342 -4.63 -17.14 5.48
N SER A 343 -4.72 -17.75 6.66
CA SER A 343 -3.54 -18.26 7.36
C SER A 343 -2.95 -19.47 6.65
N CYS A 344 -3.77 -20.35 6.08
CA CYS A 344 -3.31 -21.44 5.22
C CYS A 344 -2.47 -20.93 4.05
N ALA A 345 -2.85 -19.80 3.44
CA ALA A 345 -2.07 -19.20 2.35
C ALA A 345 -0.69 -18.68 2.79
N LEU A 346 -0.53 -18.40 4.09
CA LEU A 346 0.71 -17.93 4.71
C LEU A 346 1.46 -19.01 5.49
N SER A 347 0.92 -20.23 5.58
CA SER A 347 1.43 -21.33 6.42
C SER A 347 2.94 -21.56 6.29
N MET A 348 3.46 -21.60 5.05
CA MET A 348 4.90 -21.76 4.81
C MET A 348 5.74 -20.61 5.40
N LYS A 349 5.23 -19.37 5.39
CA LYS A 349 5.90 -18.21 5.98
C LYS A 349 5.84 -18.21 7.51
N PHE A 350 4.83 -18.83 8.11
CA PHE A 350 4.70 -18.94 9.56
C PHE A 350 5.67 -19.95 10.18
N THR A 351 6.25 -20.85 9.40
CA THR A 351 7.20 -21.85 9.91
C THR A 351 8.45 -21.27 10.55
N THR A 352 8.85 -20.04 10.20
CA THR A 352 10.02 -19.35 10.77
C THR A 352 9.68 -18.29 11.82
N VAL A 353 8.39 -18.09 12.09
CA VAL A 353 7.92 -17.07 13.02
C VAL A 353 8.14 -17.57 14.43
N GLU A 354 8.84 -16.77 15.23
CA GLU A 354 9.13 -17.05 16.63
C GLU A 354 8.28 -16.19 17.57
N GLU A 355 7.72 -15.09 17.06
CA GLU A 355 6.96 -14.11 17.86
C GLU A 355 5.60 -13.82 17.23
N LEU A 356 4.54 -13.87 18.02
CA LEU A 356 3.18 -13.54 17.60
C LEU A 356 2.63 -12.44 18.52
N ARG A 357 2.35 -11.27 17.96
CA ARG A 357 1.68 -10.19 18.66
C ARG A 357 0.21 -10.15 18.32
N LEU A 358 -0.65 -10.08 19.31
CA LEU A 358 -2.10 -10.06 19.18
C LEU A 358 -2.61 -8.75 19.78
N ALA A 359 -3.16 -7.89 18.94
CA ALA A 359 -3.71 -6.60 19.38
C ALA A 359 -5.22 -6.56 19.14
N PHE A 360 -6.01 -6.19 20.14
CA PHE A 360 -7.47 -6.15 20.04
C PHE A 360 -7.99 -4.72 20.17
N ASP A 361 -9.04 -4.40 19.41
CA ASP A 361 -9.76 -3.14 19.58
C ASP A 361 -10.76 -3.34 20.73
N ASN A 362 -10.67 -2.50 21.77
CA ASN A 362 -11.35 -2.62 23.09
C ASN A 362 -12.89 -2.66 23.07
N THR A 363 -13.52 -2.75 21.91
CA THR A 363 -14.97 -2.52 21.73
C THR A 363 -15.77 -3.74 21.28
N ASP A 364 -15.22 -4.95 21.31
CA ASP A 364 -15.84 -6.10 20.64
C ASP A 364 -15.95 -7.36 21.53
N ASP A 365 -17.13 -7.59 22.11
CA ASP A 365 -17.49 -8.77 22.96
C ASP A 365 -17.54 -10.11 22.17
N ASP A 366 -17.41 -10.07 20.83
CA ASP A 366 -17.67 -11.21 19.93
C ASP A 366 -16.49 -12.19 19.74
N LEU A 367 -15.38 -12.08 20.50
CA LEU A 367 -14.28 -13.06 20.40
C LEU A 367 -14.70 -14.47 20.84
N SER A 368 -15.76 -14.58 21.64
CA SER A 368 -16.21 -15.82 22.25
C SER A 368 -16.81 -16.85 21.28
N GLU A 369 -17.13 -16.49 20.03
CA GLU A 369 -17.81 -17.44 19.13
C GLU A 369 -16.84 -18.28 18.26
N ASN A 370 -15.52 -18.07 18.30
CA ASN A 370 -14.60 -18.60 17.28
C ASN A 370 -13.32 -19.31 17.78
N PHE A 371 -13.34 -20.00 18.92
CA PHE A 371 -12.16 -20.69 19.50
C PHE A 371 -11.49 -21.70 18.56
N ILE A 372 -12.28 -22.51 17.86
CA ILE A 372 -11.78 -23.59 17.00
C ILE A 372 -10.91 -23.02 15.85
N ALA A 373 -11.28 -21.86 15.33
CA ALA A 373 -10.54 -21.21 14.25
C ALA A 373 -9.20 -20.66 14.72
N TRP A 374 -9.15 -20.13 15.94
CA TRP A 374 -7.93 -19.61 16.56
C TRP A 374 -6.91 -20.70 16.82
N ARG A 375 -7.36 -21.85 17.32
CA ARG A 375 -6.47 -22.98 17.55
C ARG A 375 -5.86 -23.47 16.24
N THR A 376 -6.67 -23.58 15.19
CA THR A 376 -6.22 -23.95 13.84
C THR A 376 -5.23 -22.94 13.26
N PHE A 377 -5.45 -21.65 13.52
CA PHE A 377 -4.53 -20.58 13.15
C PHE A 377 -3.18 -20.71 13.87
N LEU A 378 -3.18 -20.88 15.20
CA LEU A 378 -1.96 -21.01 16.01
C LEU A 378 -1.15 -22.27 15.66
N GLN A 379 -1.80 -23.35 15.23
CA GLN A 379 -1.13 -24.56 14.74
C GLN A 379 -0.23 -24.31 13.52
N GLN A 380 -0.43 -23.20 12.79
CA GLN A 380 0.41 -22.85 11.65
C GLN A 380 1.80 -22.31 12.06
N PHE A 381 2.06 -22.10 13.36
CA PHE A 381 3.29 -21.52 13.87
C PHE A 381 4.10 -22.55 14.67
N PRO A 382 4.75 -23.53 14.01
CA PRO A 382 5.49 -24.59 14.71
C PRO A 382 6.71 -24.07 15.50
N SER A 383 7.22 -22.90 15.12
CA SER A 383 8.42 -22.27 15.72
C SER A 383 8.10 -21.16 16.73
N LEU A 384 6.83 -21.00 17.10
CA LEU A 384 6.38 -19.91 17.96
C LEU A 384 6.91 -20.06 19.40
N LYS A 385 7.74 -19.12 19.83
CA LYS A 385 8.34 -19.06 21.17
C LYS A 385 7.64 -18.09 22.09
N THR A 386 7.21 -16.96 21.53
CA THR A 386 6.63 -15.85 22.30
C THR A 386 5.29 -15.44 21.74
N ILE A 387 4.28 -15.33 22.60
CA ILE A 387 3.02 -14.65 22.31
C ILE A 387 2.99 -13.36 23.12
N GLU A 388 2.83 -12.22 22.44
CA GLU A 388 2.62 -10.92 23.07
C GLU A 388 1.16 -10.52 22.83
N THR A 389 0.48 -10.04 23.87
CA THR A 389 -0.87 -9.53 23.76
C THR A 389 -0.86 -8.03 24.09
N ASP A 390 -1.47 -7.23 23.23
CA ASP A 390 -1.54 -5.77 23.34
C ASP A 390 -3.00 -5.35 23.40
N ASP A 391 -3.42 -4.68 24.47
CA ASP A 391 -4.84 -4.32 24.70
C ASP A 391 -5.82 -5.50 24.49
N ALA A 392 -5.38 -6.72 24.82
CA ALA A 392 -6.12 -7.94 24.52
C ALA A 392 -7.04 -8.39 25.64
N ASP A 393 -8.12 -9.07 25.27
CA ASP A 393 -8.86 -9.94 26.19
C ASP A 393 -8.01 -11.18 26.51
N ASN A 394 -7.19 -11.06 27.56
CA ASN A 394 -6.29 -12.12 28.03
C ASN A 394 -7.06 -13.40 28.39
N TYR A 395 -8.33 -13.32 28.81
CA TYR A 395 -9.16 -14.50 29.09
C TYR A 395 -9.51 -15.27 27.81
N SER A 396 -9.79 -14.55 26.72
CA SER A 396 -10.02 -15.19 25.42
C SER A 396 -8.78 -15.91 24.92
N ILE A 397 -7.59 -15.33 25.09
CA ILE A 397 -6.32 -16.00 24.75
C ILE A 397 -6.10 -17.23 25.64
N ALA A 398 -6.29 -17.11 26.95
CA ALA A 398 -6.20 -18.24 27.88
C ALA A 398 -7.11 -19.40 27.44
N ARG A 399 -8.37 -19.10 27.09
CA ARG A 399 -9.35 -20.10 26.62
C ARG A 399 -9.00 -20.71 25.26
N ILE A 400 -8.33 -19.99 24.36
CA ILE A 400 -7.82 -20.55 23.10
C ILE A 400 -6.70 -21.57 23.36
N LEU A 401 -5.85 -21.29 24.36
CA LEU A 401 -4.71 -22.13 24.70
C LEU A 401 -5.08 -23.31 25.60
N ASP A 402 -6.12 -23.16 26.41
CA ASP A 402 -6.59 -24.21 27.30
C ASP A 402 -7.05 -25.43 26.47
N GLN A 403 -6.60 -26.61 26.88
CA GLN A 403 -6.84 -27.84 26.14
C GLN A 403 -8.20 -28.40 26.54
N ASP A 404 -8.96 -28.94 25.58
CA ASP A 404 -10.01 -29.90 25.93
C ASP A 404 -9.29 -31.10 26.54
N HIS A 405 -9.33 -31.21 27.87
CA HIS A 405 -8.54 -32.11 28.72
C HIS A 405 -8.64 -33.63 28.40
N GLY A 406 -9.36 -34.01 27.35
CA GLY A 406 -9.61 -35.40 26.98
C GLY A 406 -8.62 -36.04 26.01
N ASN A 407 -7.75 -35.29 25.30
CA ASN A 407 -6.96 -35.85 24.20
C ASN A 407 -5.43 -35.74 24.40
N PRO A 408 -4.73 -36.84 24.79
CA PRO A 408 -3.28 -36.86 25.01
C PRO A 408 -2.44 -36.49 23.77
N HIS A 409 -2.99 -36.62 22.56
CA HIS A 409 -2.30 -36.27 21.32
C HIS A 409 -2.18 -34.75 21.10
N GLU A 410 -2.88 -33.94 21.90
CA GLU A 410 -2.88 -32.48 21.79
C GLU A 410 -1.66 -31.78 22.43
N LEU A 411 -0.77 -32.53 23.08
CA LEU A 411 0.53 -32.02 23.57
C LEU A 411 1.48 -31.55 22.45
N SER A 412 1.11 -31.76 21.19
CA SER A 412 1.79 -31.23 20.01
C SER A 412 1.48 -29.76 19.71
N PHE A 413 0.48 -29.16 20.38
CA PHE A 413 0.11 -27.76 20.16
C PHE A 413 1.19 -26.80 20.69
N LEU A 414 1.68 -25.92 19.81
CA LEU A 414 2.74 -24.93 20.09
C LEU A 414 3.93 -25.54 20.85
N PRO A 415 4.68 -26.46 20.22
CA PRO A 415 5.64 -27.30 20.93
C PRO A 415 6.78 -26.49 21.55
N VAL A 416 7.20 -25.40 20.92
CA VAL A 416 8.32 -24.55 21.34
C VAL A 416 7.91 -23.26 22.04
N LEU A 417 6.64 -23.12 22.44
CA LEU A 417 6.20 -21.94 23.19
C LEU A 417 6.91 -21.90 24.54
N GLU A 418 7.51 -20.75 24.84
CA GLU A 418 8.31 -20.47 26.03
C GLU A 418 7.69 -19.35 26.87
N GLU A 419 7.13 -18.32 26.23
CA GLU A 419 6.72 -17.09 26.88
C GLU A 419 5.37 -16.55 26.36
N ILE A 420 4.57 -16.03 27.29
CA ILE A 420 3.34 -15.27 27.04
C ILE A 420 3.48 -13.94 27.79
N ASP A 421 3.64 -12.86 27.05
CA ASP A 421 3.64 -11.49 27.57
C ASP A 421 2.23 -10.91 27.41
N LEU A 422 1.60 -10.56 28.53
CA LEU A 422 0.24 -10.05 28.59
C LEU A 422 0.13 -8.53 28.32
N GLY A 423 1.26 -7.91 27.94
CA GLY A 423 1.36 -6.51 27.58
C GLY A 423 1.25 -5.54 28.75
N GLN A 424 1.48 -4.26 28.47
CA GLN A 424 1.22 -3.18 29.42
C GLN A 424 -0.21 -2.67 29.27
N GLN A 425 -1.16 -3.30 29.97
CA GLN A 425 -2.47 -2.68 30.08
C GLN A 425 -2.42 -1.48 31.03
N PRO A 426 -2.97 -0.32 30.66
CA PRO A 426 -3.11 0.84 31.55
C PRO A 426 -4.14 0.61 32.69
N PHE A 427 -4.73 -0.57 32.77
CA PHE A 427 -5.80 -0.90 33.71
C PHE A 427 -5.30 -1.30 35.11
N HIS A 428 -6.26 -1.31 36.04
CA HIS A 428 -6.04 -1.50 37.48
C HIS A 428 -5.25 -2.78 37.79
N GLU A 429 -4.22 -2.65 38.65
CA GLU A 429 -3.42 -3.79 39.18
C GLU A 429 -4.29 -4.94 39.73
N SER A 430 -5.54 -4.66 40.11
CA SER A 430 -6.52 -5.64 40.59
C SER A 430 -6.90 -6.71 39.56
N GLN A 431 -6.73 -6.48 38.25
CA GLN A 431 -7.08 -7.48 37.22
C GLN A 431 -5.95 -8.46 36.90
N ARG A 432 -4.70 -8.15 37.27
CA ARG A 432 -3.53 -8.98 36.94
C ARG A 432 -3.59 -10.39 37.54
N GLY A 433 -4.09 -10.51 38.77
CA GLY A 433 -4.21 -11.81 39.45
C GLY A 433 -5.18 -12.76 38.74
N PRO A 434 -6.45 -12.35 38.54
CA PRO A 434 -7.43 -13.13 37.79
C PRO A 434 -7.00 -13.52 36.37
N GLU A 435 -6.30 -12.63 35.65
CA GLU A 435 -5.79 -12.93 34.31
C GLU A 435 -4.70 -14.01 34.33
N LEU A 436 -3.74 -13.92 35.24
CA LEU A 436 -2.72 -14.98 35.40
C LEU A 436 -3.35 -16.32 35.78
N ALA A 437 -4.37 -16.29 36.65
CA ALA A 437 -5.10 -17.48 37.07
C ALA A 437 -5.78 -18.20 35.88
N ALA A 438 -6.25 -17.44 34.88
CA ALA A 438 -6.86 -18.01 33.68
C ALA A 438 -5.89 -18.90 32.87
N PHE A 439 -4.57 -18.66 32.94
CA PHE A 439 -3.56 -19.46 32.25
C PHE A 439 -3.03 -20.66 33.08
N GLU A 440 -3.41 -20.80 34.36
CA GLU A 440 -2.85 -21.81 35.26
C GLU A 440 -3.02 -23.25 34.74
N SER A 441 -4.18 -23.55 34.15
CA SER A 441 -4.47 -24.85 33.54
C SER A 441 -3.47 -25.19 32.42
N PHE A 442 -3.33 -24.28 31.46
CA PHE A 442 -2.40 -24.41 30.34
C PHE A 442 -0.94 -24.52 30.82
N VAL A 443 -0.52 -23.66 31.74
CA VAL A 443 0.84 -23.65 32.30
C VAL A 443 1.14 -24.97 33.03
N SER A 444 0.19 -25.48 33.82
CA SER A 444 0.34 -26.74 34.54
C SER A 444 0.45 -27.93 33.58
N ALA A 445 -0.39 -27.99 32.55
CA ALA A 445 -0.32 -29.03 31.52
C ALA A 445 1.03 -29.02 30.79
N ARG A 446 1.53 -27.83 30.43
CA ARG A 446 2.84 -27.63 29.80
C ARG A 446 4.00 -28.05 30.71
N GLN A 447 3.93 -27.73 32.00
CA GLN A 447 4.92 -28.15 33.00
C GLN A 447 4.96 -29.69 33.15
N GLN A 448 3.79 -30.34 33.22
CA GLN A 448 3.70 -31.81 33.30
C GLN A 448 4.25 -32.50 32.05
N ALA A 449 4.08 -31.88 30.89
CA ALA A 449 4.65 -32.35 29.62
C ALA A 449 6.16 -32.07 29.45
N GLY A 450 6.83 -31.47 30.45
CA GLY A 450 8.25 -31.14 30.41
C GLY A 450 8.59 -29.97 29.49
N ARG A 451 7.63 -29.08 29.21
CA ARG A 451 7.78 -27.92 28.31
C ARG A 451 7.23 -26.65 28.96
N PRO A 452 7.88 -26.15 30.03
CA PRO A 452 7.35 -25.04 30.82
C PRO A 452 7.13 -23.78 29.97
N VAL A 453 6.06 -23.04 30.28
CA VAL A 453 5.74 -21.75 29.67
C VAL A 453 5.64 -20.71 30.78
N LYS A 454 6.23 -19.52 30.57
CA LYS A 454 6.12 -18.38 31.48
C LYS A 454 5.00 -17.46 31.02
N VAL A 455 4.21 -16.97 31.96
CA VAL A 455 3.18 -15.95 31.71
C VAL A 455 3.50 -14.74 32.60
N PHE A 456 3.61 -13.56 32.02
CA PHE A 456 3.98 -12.34 32.75
C PHE A 456 3.42 -11.07 32.09
N PHE A 457 3.54 -9.94 32.79
CA PHE A 457 3.25 -8.61 32.25
C PHE A 457 4.57 -7.86 32.02
N SER A 458 4.75 -7.29 30.83
CA SER A 458 5.88 -6.40 30.52
C SER A 458 5.91 -5.16 31.41
N ARG A 459 7.12 -4.70 31.74
CA ARG A 459 7.39 -3.56 32.62
C ARG A 459 7.54 -2.25 31.90
#